data_AF-A0A7C1Z1I9-F1
#
_entry.id   AF-A0A7C1Z1I9-F1
#
_cell.length_a   1.000
_cell.length_b   1.000
_cell.length_c   1.000
_cell.angle_alpha   90.00
_cell.angle_beta   90.00
_cell.angle_gamma   90.00
#
_symmetry.space_group_name_H-M   'P 1'
#
loop_
_entity.id
_entity.type
_entity.pdbx_description
1 polymer ?
#
loop_
_entity_poly.entity_id
_entity_poly.type
_entity_poly.pdbx_seq_one_letter_code
_entity_poly.pdbx_strand_id
1 'polypeptide(L)' 'MGIGIKEKSTFKTYDQMLLDKLEEIGKSTLLEWAKAMGYDYSNTMAKFAKNLSDRLIITRYKSRRVKYYEVKK' A
#
# COMPACT_ATOMS: atom_id res chain seq x y z
N MET A 1 23.88 26.20 -21.38
CA MET A 1 22.57 25.56 -21.68
C MET A 1 22.85 24.08 -21.74
N GLY A 2 22.62 23.27 -20.71
CA GLY A 2 21.42 23.17 -19.92
C GLY A 2 20.65 21.95 -20.42
N ILE A 3 21.13 20.74 -20.12
CA ILE A 3 20.27 19.56 -20.10
C ILE A 3 20.74 18.67 -18.93
N GLY A 4 20.26 19.04 -17.74
CA GLY A 4 20.30 18.15 -16.59
C GLY A 4 19.19 17.13 -16.74
N ILE A 5 19.52 15.91 -17.13
CA ILE A 5 18.62 14.77 -16.97
C ILE A 5 19.28 13.82 -15.97
N LYS A 6 19.21 14.21 -14.69
CA LYS A 6 19.32 13.23 -13.60
C LYS A 6 17.98 12.51 -13.53
N GLU A 7 17.68 11.67 -14.52
CA GLU A 7 16.72 10.60 -14.32
C GLU A 7 17.37 9.60 -13.37
N LYS A 8 17.34 9.93 -12.07
CA LYS A 8 17.34 8.91 -11.03
C LYS A 8 16.03 8.15 -11.22
N SER A 9 16.02 7.23 -12.18
CA SER A 9 15.00 6.21 -12.32
C SER A 9 15.17 5.28 -11.11
N THR A 10 14.71 5.77 -9.96
CA THR A 10 14.39 4.92 -8.83
C THR A 10 13.30 4.03 -9.34
N PHE A 11 13.66 2.81 -9.75
CA PHE A 11 12.75 1.68 -9.75
C PHE A 11 12.08 1.70 -8.38
N LYS A 12 10.90 2.31 -8.27
CA LYS A 12 10.09 2.20 -7.06
C LYS A 12 9.84 0.71 -6.95
N THR A 13 10.44 0.08 -5.95
CA THR A 13 10.13 -1.32 -5.63
C THR A 13 8.62 -1.41 -5.54
N TYR A 14 8.04 -2.47 -6.10
CA TYR A 14 6.59 -2.67 -6.15
C TYR A 14 5.88 -2.35 -4.80
N ASP A 15 6.55 -2.62 -3.69
CA ASP A 15 6.17 -2.25 -2.32
C ASP A 15 5.94 -0.75 -2.08
N GLN A 16 6.75 0.14 -2.68
CA GLN A 16 6.57 1.58 -2.58
C GLN A 16 5.32 2.04 -3.35
N MET A 17 5.06 1.48 -4.54
CA MET A 17 3.82 1.79 -5.28
C MET A 17 2.58 1.39 -4.47
N LEU A 18 2.66 0.26 -3.78
CA LEU A 18 1.61 -0.21 -2.89
C LEU A 18 1.36 0.74 -1.71
N LEU A 19 2.43 1.22 -1.08
CA LEU A 19 2.34 2.20 0.01
C LEU A 19 1.79 3.54 -0.48
N ASP A 20 2.30 4.06 -1.60
CA ASP A 20 1.83 5.32 -2.19
C ASP A 20 0.33 5.23 -2.49
N LYS A 21 -0.14 4.12 -3.06
CA LYS A 21 -1.57 3.91 -3.34
C LYS A 21 -2.40 3.83 -2.06
N LEU A 22 -1.90 3.17 -1.02
CA LEU A 22 -2.60 3.10 0.26
C LEU A 22 -2.65 4.47 0.94
N GLU A 23 -1.59 5.28 0.82
CA GLU A 23 -1.55 6.66 1.31
C GLU A 23 -2.54 7.55 0.56
N GLU A 24 -2.65 7.41 -0.76
CA GLU A 24 -3.65 8.12 -1.59
C GLU A 24 -5.09 7.80 -1.17
N ILE A 25 -5.38 6.53 -0.83
CA ILE A 25 -6.69 6.08 -0.33
C ILE A 25 -6.87 6.43 1.17
N GLY A 26 -5.77 6.65 1.88
CA GLY A 26 -5.72 6.90 3.32
C GLY A 26 -5.91 5.63 4.15
N LYS A 27 -7.15 5.12 4.19
CA LYS A 27 -7.52 3.97 5.02
C LYS A 27 -8.43 3.02 4.26
N SER A 28 -7.99 1.78 4.10
CA SER A 28 -8.78 0.78 3.38
C SER A 28 -8.61 -0.64 3.93
N THR A 29 -9.51 -1.53 3.52
CA THR A 29 -9.35 -2.97 3.76
C THR A 29 -8.41 -3.61 2.74
N LEU A 30 -7.86 -4.80 3.01
CA LEU A 30 -7.02 -5.51 2.03
C LEU A 30 -7.71 -5.72 0.68
N LEU A 31 -9.03 -5.90 0.68
CA LEU A 31 -9.80 -6.10 -0.54
C LEU A 31 -9.93 -4.80 -1.35
N GLU A 32 -10.19 -3.69 -0.67
CA GLU A 32 -10.26 -2.37 -1.33
C GLU A 32 -8.89 -1.95 -1.85
N TRP A 33 -7.83 -2.17 -1.05
CA TRP A 33 -6.46 -1.94 -1.50
C TRP A 33 -6.09 -2.81 -2.70
N ALA A 34 -6.48 -4.09 -2.68
CA ALA A 34 -6.28 -5.01 -3.80
C ALA A 34 -6.97 -4.48 -5.05
N LYS A 35 -8.25 -4.12 -4.95
CA LYS A 35 -9.05 -3.59 -6.06
C LYS A 35 -8.48 -2.28 -6.61
N ALA A 36 -8.01 -1.38 -5.74
CA ALA A 36 -7.40 -0.12 -6.17
C ALA A 36 -6.08 -0.33 -6.93
N MET A 37 -5.41 -1.46 -6.71
CA MET A 37 -4.23 -1.90 -7.45
C MET A 37 -4.57 -2.79 -8.66
N GLY A 38 -5.86 -3.04 -8.94
CA GLY A 38 -6.31 -3.89 -10.04
C GLY A 38 -6.29 -5.39 -9.76
N TYR A 39 -6.24 -5.81 -8.49
CA TYR A 39 -6.32 -7.22 -8.09
C TYR A 39 -7.72 -7.59 -7.61
N ASP A 40 -8.17 -8.78 -8.02
CA ASP A 40 -9.46 -9.34 -7.59
C ASP A 40 -9.43 -9.95 -6.19
N TYR A 41 -8.25 -10.31 -5.68
CA TYR A 41 -8.09 -11.09 -4.45
C TYR A 41 -7.24 -10.39 -3.39
N SER A 42 -7.74 -10.41 -2.15
CA SER A 42 -7.07 -9.83 -0.98
C SER A 42 -5.84 -10.62 -0.50
N ASN A 43 -5.67 -11.88 -0.92
CA ASN A 43 -4.53 -12.72 -0.52
C ASN A 43 -3.18 -12.16 -0.97
N THR A 44 -3.15 -11.55 -2.15
CA THR A 44 -1.95 -10.87 -2.67
C THR A 44 -1.57 -9.71 -1.76
N MET A 45 -2.56 -8.86 -1.41
CA MET A 45 -2.35 -7.75 -0.46
C MET A 45 -2.03 -8.23 0.96
N ALA A 46 -2.52 -9.39 1.38
CA ALA A 46 -2.19 -9.95 2.69
C ALA A 46 -0.69 -10.25 2.83
N LYS A 47 -0.05 -10.74 1.76
CA LYS A 47 1.41 -10.97 1.74
C LYS A 47 2.17 -9.65 1.84
N PHE A 48 1.77 -8.64 1.06
CA PHE A 48 2.39 -7.31 1.12
C PHE A 48 2.21 -6.64 2.47
N ALA A 49 1.00 -6.68 3.03
CA ALA A 49 0.72 -6.14 4.35
C ALA A 49 1.55 -6.80 5.46
N LYS A 50 1.90 -8.10 5.30
CA LYS A 50 2.80 -8.80 6.22
C LYS A 50 4.24 -8.34 6.06
N ASN A 51 4.73 -8.15 4.84
CA ASN A 51 6.08 -7.65 4.58
C ASN A 51 6.25 -6.18 4.97
N LEU A 52 5.19 -5.40 4.88
CA LEU A 52 5.16 -3.97 5.17
C LEU A 52 4.55 -3.65 6.54
N SER A 53 4.38 -4.65 7.41
CA SER A 53 3.69 -4.46 8.70
C SER A 53 4.30 -3.38 9.56
N ASP A 54 5.62 -3.18 9.48
CA ASP A 54 6.35 -2.15 10.25
C ASP A 54 6.02 -0.72 9.80
N ARG A 55 5.50 -0.57 8.57
CA ARG A 55 5.14 0.69 7.93
C ARG A 55 3.63 0.92 7.88
N LEU A 56 2.84 -0.02 8.40
CA LEU A 56 1.39 0.01 8.33
C LEU A 56 0.76 0.09 9.72
N ILE A 57 -0.28 0.91 9.85
CA ILE A 57 -1.15 0.94 11.02
C ILE A 57 -2.33 0.02 10.73
N ILE A 58 -2.43 -1.08 11.50
CA ILE A 58 -3.51 -2.06 11.36
C ILE A 58 -4.56 -1.81 12.44
N THR A 59 -5.72 -1.28 12.04
CA THR A 59 -6.84 -1.06 12.96
C THR A 59 -7.85 -2.21 12.84
N ARG A 60 -8.13 -2.88 13.96
CA ARG A 60 -9.15 -3.94 14.04
C ARG A 60 -10.46 -3.37 14.60
N TYR A 61 -11.55 -3.55 13.88
CA TYR A 61 -12.86 -3.14 14.38
C TYR A 61 -13.40 -4.18 15.38
N LYS A 62 -13.82 -3.78 16.59
CA LYS A 62 -14.23 -4.71 17.67
C LYS A 62 -15.41 -5.61 17.30
N SER A 63 -16.29 -5.19 16.38
CA SER A 63 -17.53 -5.89 16.03
C SER A 63 -17.47 -6.73 14.74
N ARG A 64 -16.47 -6.51 13.87
CA ARG A 64 -16.35 -7.22 12.58
C ARG A 64 -14.95 -7.80 12.43
N ARG A 65 -14.82 -8.99 11.82
CA ARG A 65 -13.53 -9.61 11.44
C ARG A 65 -12.79 -8.82 10.33
N VAL A 66 -13.03 -7.52 10.21
CA VAL A 66 -12.45 -6.63 9.21
C VAL A 66 -11.28 -5.87 9.84
N LYS A 67 -10.18 -5.82 9.10
CA LYS A 67 -8.98 -5.05 9.43
C LYS A 67 -8.84 -3.93 8.41
N TYR A 68 -8.55 -2.74 8.90
CA TYR A 68 -8.20 -1.58 8.08
C TYR A 68 -6.69 -1.35 8.16
N TYR A 69 -6.14 -0.92 7.05
CA TYR A 69 -4.73 -0.66 6.83
C TYR A 69 -4.57 0.79 6.41
N GLU A 70 -3.57 1.46 6.99
CA GLU A 70 -3.20 2.84 6.74
C GLU A 70 -1.67 2.93 6.77
N VAL A 71 -1.08 3.86 6.01
CA VAL A 71 0.37 4.09 6.04
C VAL A 71 0.75 4.84 7.31
N LYS A 72 1.77 4.33 8.01
CA LYS A 72 2.32 4.97 9.20
C LYS A 72 3.09 6.23 8.78
N LYS A 73 2.56 7.39 9.14
CA LYS A 73 3.22 8.70 8.97
C LYS A 73 4.36 8.90 9.97
#